data_AF-A0A2H9LA28-F1
#
_entry.id   AF-A0A2H9LA28-F1
#
_cell.length_a   1.000
_cell.length_b   1.000
_cell.length_c   1.000
_cell.angle_alpha   90.00
_cell.angle_beta   90.00
_cell.angle_gamma   90.00
#
_symmetry.space_group_name_H-M   'P 1'
#
loop_
_entity.id
_entity.type
_entity.pdbx_description
1 polymer ?
#
loop_
_entity_poly.entity_id
_entity_poly.type
_entity_poly.pdbx_seq_one_letter_code
_entity_poly.pdbx_strand_id
1 'polypeptide(L)'
;MVRRIFVFAVVAFVLVAGLATLVKAQSEDRQNAFKQALYKLDMSIDSLRKADNSGVTSNLKYALAEYNKFSVENVDNVLDNRIDNALDSRIKANFSSLSQTPVEEDIRALRADVSLAASKLGISLSFVFNHSVLFILFISIVFAFVVTLISKRVVNWEEIKQKKKRVSEWQKALMDAQRKKDMKMVHKLQQEQKEMMALQGQVMMASFKPAIFYMVPYFILWMALSSFYSSWVVAWLPFNLPLPIIGTTASLGFLGWYLLTYFGFSSIWRRLLIGD
;
A
#
# COMPACT_ATOMS: atom_id res chain seq x y z
N MET A 1 -6.90 18.31 -25.40
CA MET A 1 -5.74 18.35 -24.48
C MET A 1 -5.86 17.36 -23.31
N VAL A 2 -7.00 17.28 -22.62
CA VAL A 2 -7.26 16.34 -21.49
C VAL A 2 -7.00 14.87 -21.84
N ARG A 3 -7.43 14.42 -23.03
CA ARG A 3 -7.24 13.04 -23.51
C ARG A 3 -5.75 12.66 -23.66
N ARG A 4 -4.86 13.61 -23.95
CA ARG A 4 -3.41 13.36 -24.09
C ARG A 4 -2.73 13.17 -22.74
N ILE A 5 -3.04 14.03 -21.75
CA ILE A 5 -2.48 13.93 -20.40
C ILE A 5 -2.87 12.61 -19.73
N PHE A 6 -4.12 12.16 -19.95
CA PHE A 6 -4.57 10.86 -19.47
C PHE A 6 -3.82 9.70 -20.09
N VAL A 7 -3.63 9.72 -21.41
CA VAL A 7 -2.86 8.68 -22.10
C VAL A 7 -1.43 8.64 -21.56
N PHE A 8 -0.79 9.79 -21.33
CA PHE A 8 0.55 9.83 -20.71
C PHE A 8 0.57 9.26 -19.29
N ALA A 9 -0.41 9.59 -18.45
CA ALA A 9 -0.52 9.05 -17.10
C ALA A 9 -0.72 7.52 -17.13
N VAL A 10 -1.64 7.03 -17.95
CA VAL A 10 -1.91 5.59 -18.11
C VAL A 10 -0.68 4.87 -18.65
N VAL A 11 0.02 5.43 -19.65
CA VAL A 11 1.24 4.85 -20.20
C VAL A 11 2.35 4.81 -19.16
N ALA A 12 2.57 5.89 -18.41
CA ALA A 12 3.55 5.89 -17.32
C ALA A 12 3.23 4.82 -16.27
N PHE A 13 1.95 4.62 -15.95
CA PHE A 13 1.55 3.58 -15.00
C PHE A 13 1.65 2.17 -15.54
N VAL A 14 1.34 1.95 -16.82
CA VAL A 14 1.56 0.67 -17.49
C VAL A 14 3.05 0.37 -17.60
N LEU A 15 3.90 1.38 -17.80
CA LEU A 15 5.36 1.22 -17.81
C LEU A 15 5.90 0.86 -16.42
N VAL A 16 5.43 1.53 -15.36
CA VAL A 16 5.82 1.19 -13.97
C VAL A 16 5.34 -0.20 -13.59
N ALA A 17 4.09 -0.55 -13.92
CA ALA A 17 3.55 -1.90 -13.72
C ALA A 17 4.33 -2.94 -14.53
N GLY A 18 4.65 -2.64 -15.79
CA GLY A 18 5.44 -3.47 -16.69
C GLY A 18 6.84 -3.73 -16.16
N LEU A 19 7.53 -2.68 -15.70
CA LEU A 19 8.84 -2.79 -15.04
C LEU A 19 8.76 -3.66 -13.78
N ALA A 20 7.74 -3.48 -12.93
CA ALA A 20 7.56 -4.34 -11.76
C ALA A 20 7.33 -5.81 -12.16
N THR A 21 6.52 -6.08 -13.20
CA THR A 21 6.30 -7.44 -13.69
C THR A 21 7.55 -8.06 -14.34
N LEU A 22 8.35 -7.28 -15.05
CA LEU A 22 9.60 -7.72 -15.66
C LEU A 22 10.64 -8.04 -14.58
N VAL A 23 10.76 -7.20 -13.54
CA VAL A 23 11.62 -7.48 -12.39
C VAL A 23 11.17 -8.75 -11.66
N LYS A 24 9.86 -9.02 -11.57
CA LYS A 24 9.33 -10.27 -11.00
C LYS A 24 9.63 -11.50 -11.86
N ALA A 25 9.61 -11.34 -13.17
CA ALA A 25 9.91 -12.40 -14.12
C ALA A 25 11.42 -12.67 -14.21
N GLN A 26 12.26 -11.69 -13.85
CA GLN A 26 13.72 -11.77 -13.86
C GLN A 26 14.32 -12.22 -12.52
N SER A 27 13.55 -12.27 -11.42
CA SER A 27 14.07 -12.75 -10.15
C SER A 27 14.27 -14.27 -10.17
N GLU A 28 15.53 -14.72 -10.09
CA GLU A 28 15.88 -16.14 -9.99
C GLU A 28 15.17 -16.81 -8.80
N ASP A 29 14.83 -18.09 -8.94
CA ASP A 29 14.13 -18.88 -7.91
C ASP A 29 14.81 -18.82 -6.53
N ARG A 30 16.15 -18.72 -6.51
CA ARG A 30 16.93 -18.53 -5.28
C ARG A 30 16.69 -17.18 -4.60
N GLN A 31 16.56 -16.09 -5.37
CA GLN A 31 16.21 -14.77 -4.84
C GLN A 31 14.79 -14.75 -4.28
N ASN A 32 13.86 -15.45 -4.94
CA ASN A 32 12.47 -15.58 -4.48
C ASN A 32 12.39 -16.39 -3.17
N ALA A 33 13.15 -17.48 -3.05
CA ALA A 33 13.24 -18.27 -1.82
C ALA A 33 13.84 -17.44 -0.67
N PHE A 34 14.91 -16.70 -0.92
CA PHE A 34 15.50 -15.78 0.07
C PHE A 34 14.50 -14.71 0.53
N LYS A 35 13.79 -14.07 -0.41
CA LYS A 35 12.74 -13.09 -0.11
C LYS A 35 11.65 -13.69 0.78
N GLN A 36 11.17 -14.89 0.46
CA GLN A 36 10.12 -15.56 1.22
C GLN A 36 10.59 -15.99 2.61
N ALA A 37 11.84 -16.44 2.75
CA ALA A 37 12.43 -16.77 4.05
C ALA A 37 12.43 -15.54 4.98
N LEU A 38 12.91 -14.39 4.50
CA LEU A 38 12.89 -13.14 5.27
C LEU A 38 11.47 -12.68 5.60
N TYR A 39 10.55 -12.72 4.63
CA TYR A 39 9.16 -12.36 4.87
C TYR A 39 8.51 -13.19 5.97
N LYS A 40 8.77 -14.51 5.99
CA LYS A 40 8.22 -15.41 7.01
C LYS A 40 8.87 -15.22 8.38
N LEU A 41 10.17 -14.88 8.44
CA LEU A 41 10.82 -14.45 9.68
C LEU A 41 10.22 -13.13 10.22
N ASP A 42 9.94 -12.17 9.33
CA ASP A 42 9.29 -10.93 9.73
C ASP A 42 7.85 -11.18 10.23
N MET A 43 7.10 -12.08 9.58
CA MET A 43 5.77 -12.49 10.04
C MET A 43 5.77 -13.25 11.36
N SER A 44 6.82 -14.01 11.69
CA SER A 44 6.90 -14.68 12.99
C SER A 44 7.08 -13.68 14.14
N ILE A 45 7.81 -12.57 13.93
CA ILE A 45 7.88 -11.46 14.89
C ILE A 45 6.50 -10.80 15.06
N ASP A 46 5.75 -10.59 13.96
CA ASP A 46 4.39 -10.03 14.02
C ASP A 46 3.43 -10.95 14.80
N SER A 47 3.48 -12.26 14.56
CA SER A 47 2.71 -13.26 15.33
C SER A 47 3.11 -13.27 16.81
N LEU A 48 4.40 -13.14 17.12
CA LEU A 48 4.90 -13.11 18.50
C LEU A 48 4.34 -11.91 19.27
N ARG A 49 4.33 -10.73 18.64
CA ARG A 49 3.75 -9.49 19.22
C ARG A 49 2.24 -9.55 19.42
N LYS A 50 1.54 -10.47 18.75
CA LYS A 50 0.11 -10.75 18.94
C LYS A 50 -0.16 -11.88 19.95
N ALA A 51 0.88 -12.45 20.54
CA ALA A 51 0.81 -13.65 21.36
C ALA A 51 0.22 -14.88 20.62
N ASP A 52 0.37 -14.95 19.29
CA ASP A 52 -0.05 -16.09 18.46
C ASP A 52 1.10 -17.09 18.26
N ASN A 53 1.27 -17.98 19.23
CA ASN A 53 2.32 -19.02 19.21
C ASN A 53 2.20 -19.98 18.01
N SER A 54 0.99 -20.21 17.51
CA SER A 54 0.76 -21.10 16.36
C SER A 54 1.24 -20.46 15.05
N GLY A 55 0.98 -19.17 14.87
CA GLY A 55 1.49 -18.35 13.79
C GLY A 55 3.01 -18.28 13.79
N VAL A 56 3.63 -18.12 14.95
CA VAL A 56 5.10 -18.09 15.10
C VAL A 56 5.73 -19.39 14.57
N THR A 57 5.31 -20.53 15.10
CA THR A 57 5.89 -21.83 14.73
C THR A 57 5.63 -22.18 13.27
N SER A 58 4.45 -21.85 12.74
CA SER A 58 4.17 -22.08 11.31
C SER A 58 5.09 -21.22 10.43
N ASN A 59 5.19 -19.92 10.70
CA ASN A 59 6.03 -19.00 9.95
C ASN A 59 7.51 -19.37 10.02
N LEU A 60 8.03 -19.79 11.18
CA LEU A 60 9.41 -20.27 11.31
C LEU A 60 9.67 -21.56 10.50
N LYS A 61 8.72 -22.51 10.48
CA LYS A 61 8.83 -23.71 9.64
C LYS A 61 8.85 -23.38 8.15
N TYR A 62 7.98 -22.46 7.70
CA TYR A 62 7.99 -21.98 6.32
C TYR A 62 9.30 -21.26 5.98
N ALA A 63 9.81 -20.42 6.88
CA ALA A 63 11.07 -19.73 6.69
C ALA A 63 12.25 -20.70 6.56
N LEU A 64 12.30 -21.76 7.37
CA LEU A 64 13.31 -22.81 7.26
C LEU A 64 13.21 -23.56 5.93
N ALA A 65 12.00 -23.87 5.47
CA ALA A 65 11.79 -24.56 4.20
C ALA A 65 12.29 -23.71 3.01
N GLU A 66 12.02 -22.40 3.02
CA GLU A 66 12.52 -21.47 2.01
C GLU A 66 14.04 -21.26 2.12
N TYR A 67 14.59 -21.20 3.33
CA TYR A 67 16.03 -21.15 3.57
C TYR A 67 16.75 -22.32 2.91
N ASN A 68 16.27 -23.54 3.13
CA ASN A 68 16.84 -24.76 2.55
C ASN A 68 16.83 -24.77 1.01
N LYS A 69 15.88 -24.09 0.35
CA LYS A 69 15.81 -24.03 -1.12
C LYS A 69 16.97 -23.25 -1.73
N PHE A 70 17.54 -22.28 -1.02
CA PHE A 70 18.66 -21.49 -1.53
C PHE A 70 19.99 -21.82 -0.83
N SER A 71 19.96 -22.46 0.35
CA SER A 71 21.17 -22.84 1.08
C SER A 71 21.79 -24.16 0.64
N VAL A 72 21.04 -25.04 -0.04
CA VAL A 72 21.55 -26.32 -0.53
C VAL A 72 22.33 -26.15 -1.84
N GLU A 73 23.61 -26.50 -1.75
CA GLU A 73 24.63 -26.52 -2.80
C GLU A 73 24.20 -27.48 -3.93
N ASN A 74 23.84 -26.96 -5.11
CA ASN A 74 24.10 -27.72 -6.35
C ASN A 74 25.55 -27.44 -6.71
N VAL A 75 26.40 -28.38 -6.31
CA VAL A 75 27.80 -28.51 -6.67
C VAL A 75 27.87 -28.49 -8.19
N ASP A 76 28.28 -27.37 -8.77
CA ASP A 76 29.07 -27.33 -9.99
C ASP A 76 29.71 -25.93 -10.11
N ASN A 77 30.99 -25.89 -9.76
CA ASN A 77 31.97 -24.85 -10.07
C ASN A 77 31.69 -23.42 -9.56
N VAL A 78 32.30 -23.05 -8.43
CA VAL A 78 33.14 -21.84 -8.22
C VAL A 78 33.61 -21.85 -6.76
N LEU A 79 34.93 -21.75 -6.56
CA LEU A 79 35.68 -22.00 -5.31
C LEU A 79 35.53 -20.93 -4.21
N ASP A 80 34.54 -20.03 -4.24
CA ASP A 80 34.51 -18.90 -3.27
C ASP A 80 33.12 -18.51 -2.71
N ASN A 81 32.03 -19.13 -3.20
CA ASN A 81 30.66 -18.79 -2.78
C ASN A 81 30.03 -19.89 -1.91
N ARG A 82 30.68 -20.26 -0.80
CA ARG A 82 30.14 -21.26 0.14
C ARG A 82 29.58 -20.58 1.38
N ILE A 83 28.32 -20.90 1.71
CA ILE A 83 27.86 -20.71 3.09
C ILE A 83 28.75 -21.59 3.96
N ASP A 84 29.39 -21.01 4.96
CA ASP A 84 30.17 -21.77 5.92
C ASP A 84 29.25 -22.79 6.63
N ASN A 85 29.64 -24.06 6.66
CA ASN A 85 28.87 -25.14 7.29
C ASN A 85 28.55 -24.82 8.76
N ALA A 86 29.40 -24.05 9.44
CA ALA A 86 29.14 -23.55 10.79
C ALA A 86 27.99 -22.53 10.84
N LEU A 87 27.91 -21.64 9.85
CA LEU A 87 26.83 -20.65 9.73
C LEU A 87 25.49 -21.32 9.39
N ASP A 88 25.49 -22.26 8.45
CA ASP A 88 24.28 -23.02 8.08
C ASP A 88 23.74 -23.83 9.27
N SER A 89 24.65 -24.48 10.00
CA SER A 89 24.31 -25.26 11.19
C SER A 89 23.76 -24.36 12.32
N ARG A 90 24.34 -23.16 12.51
CA ARG A 90 23.83 -22.16 13.47
C ARG A 90 22.41 -21.70 13.11
N ILE A 91 22.17 -21.39 11.83
CA ILE A 91 20.85 -20.95 11.34
C ILE A 91 19.80 -22.05 11.59
N LYS A 92 20.10 -23.30 11.20
CA LYS A 92 19.19 -24.45 11.41
C LYS A 92 18.95 -24.72 12.90
N ALA A 93 19.97 -24.62 13.74
CA ALA A 93 19.82 -24.76 15.19
C ALA A 93 18.90 -23.68 15.76
N ASN A 94 19.11 -22.41 15.38
CA ASN A 94 18.28 -21.29 15.81
C ASN A 94 16.81 -21.44 15.36
N PHE A 95 16.55 -21.93 14.15
CA PHE A 95 15.18 -22.25 13.73
C PHE A 95 14.52 -23.32 14.62
N SER A 96 15.28 -24.34 15.04
CA SER A 96 14.76 -25.42 15.89
C SER A 96 14.49 -24.96 17.33
N SER A 97 15.36 -24.11 17.90
CA SER A 97 15.17 -23.56 19.25
C SER A 97 14.02 -22.54 19.30
N LEU A 98 13.94 -21.64 18.32
CA LEU A 98 12.88 -20.62 18.23
C LEU A 98 11.49 -21.21 17.99
N SER A 99 11.42 -22.42 17.44
CA SER A 99 10.15 -23.16 17.32
C SER A 99 9.60 -23.65 18.67
N GLN A 100 10.45 -23.69 19.71
CA GLN A 100 10.10 -24.12 21.07
C GLN A 100 9.93 -22.92 22.02
N THR A 101 10.85 -21.95 21.96
CA THR A 101 10.80 -20.73 22.78
C THR A 101 11.01 -19.50 21.90
N PRO A 102 9.94 -18.82 21.44
CA PRO A 102 10.08 -17.70 20.53
C PRO A 102 10.44 -16.41 21.28
N VAL A 103 11.61 -15.85 20.96
CA VAL A 103 12.11 -14.58 21.51
C VAL A 103 12.34 -13.61 20.34
N GLU A 104 11.87 -12.36 20.49
CA GLU A 104 11.93 -11.37 19.40
C GLU A 104 13.38 -11.05 18.97
N GLU A 105 14.29 -10.91 19.94
CA GLU A 105 15.71 -10.63 19.70
C GLU A 105 16.38 -11.73 18.88
N ASP A 106 16.14 -12.99 19.24
CA ASP A 106 16.69 -14.16 18.58
C ASP A 106 16.15 -14.34 17.15
N ILE A 107 14.88 -14.00 16.89
CA ILE A 107 14.32 -14.01 15.53
C ILE A 107 14.97 -12.92 14.66
N ARG A 108 15.26 -11.75 15.21
CA ARG A 108 15.99 -10.68 14.49
C ARG A 108 17.43 -11.07 14.21
N ALA A 109 18.11 -11.72 15.16
CA ALA A 109 19.45 -12.25 14.97
C ALA A 109 19.47 -13.33 13.86
N LEU A 110 18.50 -14.24 13.88
CA LEU A 110 18.32 -15.25 12.83
C LEU A 110 18.09 -14.61 11.46
N ARG A 111 17.30 -13.55 11.38
CA ARG A 111 17.10 -12.78 10.14
C ARG A 111 18.41 -12.17 9.62
N ALA A 112 19.25 -11.64 10.49
CA ALA A 112 20.56 -11.11 10.13
C ALA A 112 21.47 -12.22 9.59
N ASP A 113 21.51 -13.38 10.26
CA ASP A 113 22.31 -14.54 9.83
C ASP A 113 21.86 -15.08 8.46
N VAL A 114 20.54 -15.19 8.25
CA VAL A 114 19.96 -15.61 6.96
C VAL A 114 20.30 -14.61 5.85
N SER A 115 20.33 -13.32 6.14
CA SER A 115 20.75 -12.28 5.18
C SER A 115 22.24 -12.33 4.85
N LEU A 116 23.08 -12.66 5.85
CA LEU A 116 24.51 -12.82 5.68
C LEU A 116 24.82 -14.08 4.85
N ALA A 117 24.08 -15.18 5.07
CA ALA A 117 24.18 -16.40 4.29
C ALA A 117 23.83 -16.14 2.80
N ALA A 118 22.75 -15.41 2.53
CA ALA A 118 22.39 -15.03 1.16
C ALA A 118 23.42 -14.11 0.51
N SER A 119 23.97 -13.14 1.25
CA SER A 119 25.04 -12.26 0.76
C SER A 119 26.29 -13.04 0.35
N LYS A 120 26.68 -14.08 1.10
CA LYS A 120 27.82 -14.96 0.78
C LYS A 120 27.57 -15.83 -0.47
N LEU A 121 26.31 -16.06 -0.83
CA LEU A 121 25.93 -16.78 -2.05
C LEU A 121 25.79 -15.85 -3.27
N GLY A 122 26.09 -14.55 -3.13
CA GLY A 122 25.84 -13.55 -4.18
C GLY A 122 24.35 -13.26 -4.40
N ILE A 123 23.46 -13.74 -3.52
CA ILE A 123 22.01 -13.51 -3.59
C ILE A 123 21.73 -12.16 -2.94
N SER A 124 21.74 -11.09 -3.74
CA SER A 124 21.36 -9.76 -3.27
C SER A 124 19.87 -9.51 -3.45
N LEU A 125 19.23 -8.90 -2.45
CA LEU A 125 17.87 -8.36 -2.59
C LEU A 125 17.88 -7.24 -3.66
N SER A 126 16.97 -7.26 -4.63
CA SER A 126 16.93 -6.20 -5.66
C SER A 126 16.82 -4.81 -5.00
N PHE A 127 17.42 -3.78 -5.60
CA PHE A 127 17.42 -2.40 -5.07
C PHE A 127 16.02 -1.91 -4.65
N VAL A 128 15.02 -2.30 -5.43
CA VAL A 128 13.59 -2.02 -5.23
C VAL A 128 13.04 -2.60 -3.92
N PHE A 129 13.56 -3.74 -3.45
CA PHE A 129 13.15 -4.36 -2.19
C PHE A 129 13.93 -3.80 -1.00
N ASN A 130 15.24 -3.56 -1.15
CA ASN A 130 16.06 -2.99 -0.10
C ASN A 130 15.58 -1.58 0.31
N HIS A 131 15.18 -0.76 -0.68
CA HIS A 131 14.61 0.57 -0.46
C HIS A 131 13.11 0.63 -0.73
N SER A 132 12.36 -0.43 -0.37
CA SER A 132 10.91 -0.52 -0.60
C SER A 132 10.15 0.73 -0.10
N VAL A 133 10.53 1.24 1.07
CA VAL A 133 9.89 2.41 1.69
C VAL A 133 10.04 3.66 0.82
N LEU A 134 11.26 3.97 0.38
CA LEU A 134 11.56 5.16 -0.44
C LEU A 134 10.97 5.03 -1.84
N PHE A 135 11.02 3.83 -2.42
CA PHE A 135 10.49 3.58 -3.75
C PHE A 135 8.96 3.73 -3.79
N ILE A 136 8.25 3.14 -2.82
CA ILE A 136 6.79 3.29 -2.70
C ILE A 136 6.44 4.75 -2.41
N LEU A 137 7.19 5.43 -1.54
CA LEU A 137 6.99 6.85 -1.26
C LEU A 137 7.13 7.70 -2.53
N PHE A 138 8.17 7.47 -3.32
CA PHE A 138 8.41 8.19 -4.57
C PHE A 138 7.26 7.98 -5.57
N ILE A 139 6.83 6.73 -5.76
CA ILE A 139 5.69 6.40 -6.63
C ILE A 139 4.41 7.08 -6.11
N SER A 140 4.15 7.03 -4.80
CA SER A 140 2.98 7.66 -4.19
C SER A 140 2.96 9.18 -4.39
N ILE A 141 4.11 9.85 -4.30
CA ILE A 141 4.23 11.29 -4.56
C ILE A 141 3.91 11.61 -6.02
N VAL A 142 4.55 10.90 -6.96
CA VAL A 142 4.32 11.10 -8.39
C VAL A 142 2.86 10.80 -8.75
N PHE A 143 2.30 9.73 -8.18
CA PHE A 143 0.91 9.34 -8.37
C PHE A 143 -0.04 10.44 -7.89
N ALA A 144 0.12 10.90 -6.65
CA ALA A 144 -0.71 11.94 -6.07
C ALA A 144 -0.62 13.23 -6.90
N PHE A 145 0.58 13.63 -7.31
CA PHE A 145 0.79 14.79 -8.18
C PHE A 145 0.03 14.69 -9.51
N VAL A 146 0.12 13.55 -10.20
CA VAL A 146 -0.58 13.31 -11.47
C VAL A 146 -2.10 13.35 -11.28
N VAL A 147 -2.62 12.68 -10.26
CA VAL A 147 -4.05 12.67 -9.94
C VAL A 147 -4.57 14.08 -9.66
N THR A 148 -3.85 14.86 -8.86
CA THR A 148 -4.27 16.23 -8.54
C THR A 148 -4.18 17.15 -9.75
N LEU A 149 -3.16 17.01 -10.60
CA LEU A 149 -3.01 17.80 -11.83
C LEU A 149 -4.18 17.57 -12.79
N ILE A 150 -4.57 16.31 -12.99
CA ILE A 150 -5.70 15.98 -13.86
C ILE A 150 -7.00 16.46 -13.19
N SER A 151 -7.15 16.34 -11.86
CA SER A 151 -8.34 16.80 -11.13
C SER A 151 -8.56 18.30 -11.29
N LYS A 152 -7.49 19.08 -11.24
CA LYS A 152 -7.52 20.52 -11.51
C LYS A 152 -8.00 20.85 -12.93
N ARG A 153 -7.72 20.00 -13.91
CA ARG A 153 -7.99 20.26 -15.34
C ARG A 153 -9.30 19.68 -15.86
N VAL A 154 -9.75 18.56 -15.28
CA VAL A 154 -10.97 17.84 -15.70
C VAL A 154 -12.22 18.40 -15.03
N VAL A 155 -12.07 19.03 -13.86
CA VAL A 155 -13.19 19.50 -13.05
C VAL A 155 -13.30 21.02 -13.16
N ASN A 156 -14.47 21.50 -13.59
CA ASN A 156 -14.79 22.92 -13.48
C ASN A 156 -15.21 23.24 -12.03
N TRP A 157 -14.22 23.55 -11.20
CA TRP A 157 -14.43 23.86 -9.78
C TRP A 157 -15.33 25.08 -9.56
N GLU A 158 -15.36 26.02 -10.51
CA GLU A 158 -16.16 27.24 -10.43
C GLU A 158 -17.66 26.92 -10.53
N GLU A 159 -18.07 26.09 -11.49
CA GLU A 159 -19.45 25.63 -11.62
C GLU A 159 -19.91 24.82 -10.39
N ILE A 160 -19.04 23.95 -9.86
CA ILE A 160 -19.33 23.17 -8.66
C ILE A 160 -19.50 24.09 -7.46
N LYS A 161 -18.64 25.09 -7.28
CA LYS A 161 -18.70 26.05 -6.18
C LYS A 161 -19.99 26.87 -6.23
N GLN A 162 -20.38 27.34 -7.41
CA GLN A 162 -21.63 28.09 -7.60
C GLN A 162 -22.87 27.23 -7.30
N LYS A 163 -22.93 26.00 -7.82
CA LYS A 163 -24.04 25.07 -7.55
C LYS A 163 -24.11 24.68 -6.07
N LYS A 164 -22.97 24.41 -5.44
CA LYS A 164 -22.87 24.11 -4.00
C LYS A 164 -23.31 25.30 -3.14
N LYS A 165 -22.96 26.53 -3.53
CA LYS A 165 -23.40 27.75 -2.84
C LYS A 165 -24.92 27.91 -2.88
N ARG A 166 -25.56 27.74 -4.05
CA ARG A 166 -27.03 27.77 -4.19
C ARG A 166 -27.74 26.72 -3.32
N VAL A 167 -27.24 25.48 -3.33
CA VAL A 167 -27.80 24.41 -2.48
C VAL A 167 -27.65 24.75 -0.99
N SER A 168 -26.51 25.30 -0.58
CA SER A 168 -26.28 25.72 0.81
C SER A 168 -27.17 26.90 1.24
N GLU A 169 -27.38 27.88 0.36
CA GLU A 169 -28.29 29.01 0.60
C GLU A 169 -29.74 28.54 0.74
N TRP A 170 -30.20 27.63 -0.13
CA TRP A 170 -31.53 27.02 -0.03
C TRP A 170 -31.70 26.21 1.27
N GLN A 171 -30.71 25.40 1.66
CA GLN A 171 -30.73 24.65 2.92
C GLN A 171 -30.83 25.58 4.14
N LYS A 172 -30.08 26.68 4.15
CA LYS A 172 -30.16 27.70 5.22
C LYS A 172 -31.54 28.36 5.25
N ALA A 173 -32.06 28.78 4.11
CA ALA A 173 -33.39 29.39 4.01
C ALA A 173 -34.50 28.44 4.50
N LEU A 174 -34.40 27.14 4.18
CA LEU A 174 -35.34 26.13 4.63
C LEU A 174 -35.29 25.95 6.16
N MET A 175 -34.09 25.86 6.74
CA MET A 175 -33.91 25.76 8.19
C MET A 175 -34.44 27.00 8.91
N ASP A 176 -34.21 28.20 8.37
CA ASP A 176 -34.69 29.45 8.96
C ASP A 176 -36.21 29.59 8.86
N ALA A 177 -36.82 29.18 7.74
CA ALA A 177 -38.27 29.17 7.57
C ALA A 177 -38.96 28.16 8.51
N GLN A 178 -38.35 26.98 8.71
CA GLN A 178 -38.80 25.99 9.68
C GLN A 178 -38.71 26.50 11.13
N ARG A 179 -37.59 27.15 11.48
CA ARG A 179 -37.40 27.77 12.81
C ARG A 179 -38.42 28.87 13.10
N LYS A 180 -38.74 29.69 12.09
CA LYS A 180 -39.73 30.76 12.17
C LYS A 180 -41.19 30.28 12.05
N LYS A 181 -41.42 28.98 11.81
CA LYS A 181 -42.73 28.36 11.58
C LYS A 181 -43.54 29.04 10.46
N ASP A 182 -42.87 29.59 9.45
CA ASP A 182 -43.53 30.22 8.30
C ASP A 182 -43.94 29.15 7.29
N MET A 183 -45.18 28.67 7.42
CA MET A 183 -45.72 27.60 6.57
C MET A 183 -45.81 27.98 5.09
N LYS A 184 -45.95 29.27 4.75
CA LYS A 184 -45.99 29.72 3.36
C LYS A 184 -44.61 29.64 2.73
N MET A 185 -43.59 30.11 3.44
CA MET A 185 -42.21 30.08 2.95
C MET A 185 -41.67 28.63 2.87
N VAL A 186 -42.03 27.78 3.83
CA VAL A 186 -41.68 26.35 3.80
C VAL A 186 -42.28 25.65 2.57
N HIS A 187 -43.56 25.90 2.26
CA HIS A 187 -44.20 25.29 1.09
C HIS A 187 -43.56 25.74 -0.24
N LYS A 188 -43.21 27.03 -0.35
CA LYS A 188 -42.49 27.57 -1.52
C LYS A 188 -41.12 26.91 -1.69
N LEU A 189 -40.34 26.79 -0.62
CA LEU A 189 -39.01 26.17 -0.65
C LEU A 189 -39.07 24.65 -0.89
N GLN A 190 -40.15 23.98 -0.48
CA GLN A 190 -40.40 22.58 -0.81
C GLN A 190 -40.69 22.37 -2.31
N GLN A 191 -41.36 23.31 -2.98
CA GLN A 191 -41.56 23.23 -4.43
C GLN A 191 -40.22 23.30 -5.19
N GLU A 192 -39.27 24.10 -4.69
CA GLU A 192 -37.90 24.20 -5.24
C GLU A 192 -37.01 22.99 -4.87
N GLN A 193 -37.43 22.13 -3.94
CA GLN A 193 -36.65 20.98 -3.47
C GLN A 193 -36.22 20.05 -4.62
N LYS A 194 -37.09 19.80 -5.60
CA LYS A 194 -36.80 18.93 -6.73
C LYS A 194 -35.65 19.48 -7.59
N GLU A 195 -35.65 20.79 -7.83
CA GLU A 195 -34.58 21.46 -8.58
C GLU A 195 -33.27 21.45 -7.79
N MET A 196 -33.33 21.72 -6.49
CA MET A 196 -32.15 21.70 -5.61
C MET A 196 -31.56 20.30 -5.46
N MET A 197 -32.39 19.25 -5.40
CA MET A 197 -31.93 17.86 -5.43
C MET A 197 -31.28 17.52 -6.77
N ALA A 198 -31.82 17.99 -7.90
CA ALA A 198 -31.20 17.79 -9.21
C ALA A 198 -29.83 18.50 -9.30
N LEU A 199 -29.71 19.73 -8.78
CA LEU A 199 -28.45 20.46 -8.64
C LEU A 199 -27.44 19.71 -7.76
N GLN A 200 -27.89 19.16 -6.63
CA GLN A 200 -27.06 18.35 -5.75
C GLN A 200 -26.57 17.07 -6.44
N GLY A 201 -27.44 16.41 -7.21
CA GLY A 201 -27.08 15.26 -8.04
C GLY A 201 -26.05 15.61 -9.12
N GLN A 202 -26.18 16.77 -9.76
CA GLN A 202 -25.18 17.27 -10.71
C GLN A 202 -23.83 17.55 -10.05
N VAL A 203 -23.82 18.13 -8.84
CA VAL A 203 -22.58 18.35 -8.07
C VAL A 203 -21.93 17.02 -7.69
N MET A 204 -22.73 16.03 -7.28
CA MET A 204 -22.27 14.69 -6.98
C MET A 204 -21.65 14.04 -8.22
N MET A 205 -22.38 13.99 -9.34
CA MET A 205 -21.88 13.42 -10.60
C MET A 205 -20.64 14.16 -11.15
N ALA A 206 -20.58 15.47 -11.01
CA ALA A 206 -19.41 16.27 -11.37
C ALA A 206 -18.18 15.94 -10.50
N SER A 207 -18.40 15.53 -9.24
CA SER A 207 -17.35 15.06 -8.34
C SER A 207 -16.94 13.60 -8.60
N PHE A 208 -17.85 12.76 -9.08
CA PHE A 208 -17.57 11.36 -9.45
C PHE A 208 -16.88 11.21 -10.80
N LYS A 209 -17.18 12.08 -11.77
CA LYS A 209 -16.56 12.08 -13.10
C LYS A 209 -15.02 12.07 -13.07
N PRO A 210 -14.34 12.93 -12.29
CA PRO A 210 -12.89 12.84 -12.11
C PRO A 210 -12.47 11.59 -11.32
N ALA A 211 -13.24 11.15 -10.33
CA ALA A 211 -12.91 9.96 -9.54
C ALA A 211 -12.81 8.69 -10.41
N ILE A 212 -13.79 8.46 -11.30
CA ILE A 212 -13.80 7.33 -12.25
C ILE A 212 -12.57 7.37 -13.17
N PHE A 213 -12.14 8.58 -13.53
CA PHE A 213 -10.99 8.79 -14.40
C PHE A 213 -9.65 8.39 -13.77
N TYR A 214 -9.47 8.61 -12.46
CA TYR A 214 -8.27 8.14 -11.74
C TYR A 214 -8.43 6.73 -11.19
N MET A 215 -9.66 6.27 -10.99
CA MET A 215 -9.95 4.96 -10.46
C MET A 215 -9.36 3.86 -11.35
N VAL A 216 -9.55 3.93 -12.67
CA VAL A 216 -9.02 2.91 -13.59
C VAL A 216 -7.49 2.78 -13.51
N PRO A 217 -6.68 3.84 -13.70
CA PRO A 217 -5.22 3.73 -13.56
C PRO A 217 -4.78 3.38 -12.12
N TYR A 218 -5.51 3.86 -11.11
CA TYR A 218 -5.26 3.47 -9.72
C TYR A 218 -5.42 1.97 -9.51
N PHE A 219 -6.49 1.36 -10.02
CA PHE A 219 -6.72 -0.08 -9.88
C PHE A 219 -5.68 -0.92 -10.65
N ILE A 220 -5.27 -0.48 -11.84
CA ILE A 220 -4.22 -1.15 -12.63
C ILE A 220 -2.89 -1.15 -11.87
N LEU A 221 -2.48 0.00 -11.33
CA LEU A 221 -1.30 0.10 -10.49
C LEU A 221 -1.41 -0.74 -9.23
N TRP A 222 -2.54 -0.61 -8.53
CA TRP A 222 -2.77 -1.34 -7.30
C TRP A 222 -2.66 -2.84 -7.52
N MET A 223 -3.25 -3.37 -8.61
CA MET A 223 -3.17 -4.78 -8.94
C MET A 223 -1.73 -5.22 -9.25
N ALA A 224 -0.98 -4.43 -10.01
CA ALA A 224 0.41 -4.72 -10.35
C ALA A 224 1.33 -4.68 -9.12
N LEU A 225 1.25 -3.62 -8.32
CA LEU A 225 2.09 -3.46 -7.13
C LEU A 225 1.69 -4.45 -6.02
N SER A 226 0.39 -4.72 -5.85
CA SER A 226 -0.10 -5.74 -4.91
C SER A 226 0.47 -7.11 -5.28
N SER A 227 0.42 -7.52 -6.55
CA SER A 227 1.01 -8.79 -7.00
C SER A 227 2.53 -8.87 -6.79
N PHE A 228 3.22 -7.74 -6.79
CA PHE A 228 4.68 -7.66 -6.62
C PHE A 228 5.12 -7.67 -5.15
N TYR A 229 4.39 -6.95 -4.29
CA TYR A 229 4.71 -6.77 -2.87
C TYR A 229 3.83 -7.59 -1.90
N SER A 230 2.92 -8.43 -2.39
CA SER A 230 2.04 -9.30 -1.56
C SER A 230 2.79 -10.23 -0.59
N SER A 231 4.09 -10.44 -0.77
CA SER A 231 4.94 -11.29 0.07
C SER A 231 6.11 -10.51 0.68
N TRP A 232 5.90 -9.24 1.04
CA TRP A 232 6.92 -8.39 1.66
C TRP A 232 6.34 -7.52 2.78
N VAL A 233 7.03 -7.47 3.92
CA VAL A 233 6.74 -6.52 4.99
C VAL A 233 7.40 -5.19 4.62
N VAL A 234 6.59 -4.16 4.37
CA VAL A 234 7.09 -2.88 3.84
C VAL A 234 7.51 -1.95 4.97
N ALA A 235 6.76 -1.90 6.08
CA ALA A 235 7.07 -1.01 7.19
C ALA A 235 6.75 -1.66 8.54
N TRP A 236 7.66 -1.50 9.49
CA TRP A 236 7.47 -1.88 10.89
C TRP A 236 6.91 -0.69 11.68
N LEU A 237 5.86 -0.93 12.47
CA LEU A 237 5.32 0.08 13.37
C LEU A 237 5.90 -0.11 14.79
N PRO A 238 6.19 0.98 15.52
CA PRO A 238 6.63 0.89 16.91
C PRO A 238 5.49 0.59 17.89
N PHE A 239 4.24 0.56 17.43
CA PHE A 239 3.04 0.25 18.22
C PHE A 239 2.10 -0.67 17.46
N ASN A 240 1.31 -1.46 18.19
CA ASN A 240 0.30 -2.34 17.61
C ASN A 240 -0.92 -1.50 17.20
N LEU A 241 -1.30 -1.55 15.92
CA LEU A 241 -2.45 -0.84 15.39
C LEU A 241 -3.66 -1.80 15.31
N PRO A 242 -4.73 -1.59 16.10
CA PRO A 242 -5.96 -2.34 15.95
C PRO A 242 -6.72 -1.82 14.72
N LEU A 243 -6.60 -2.52 13.59
CA LEU A 243 -7.34 -2.18 12.38
C LEU A 243 -8.65 -2.99 12.31
N PRO A 244 -9.81 -2.36 12.08
CA PRO A 244 -11.12 -3.03 12.11
C PRO A 244 -11.33 -4.12 11.05
N ILE A 245 -10.47 -4.18 10.02
CA ILE A 245 -10.58 -5.14 8.89
C ILE A 245 -9.48 -6.22 8.93
N ILE A 246 -8.33 -5.94 9.57
CA ILE A 246 -7.11 -6.78 9.48
C ILE A 246 -6.69 -7.31 10.87
N GLY A 247 -7.29 -6.80 11.95
CA GLY A 247 -6.91 -7.12 13.33
C GLY A 247 -5.78 -6.24 13.86
N THR A 248 -5.23 -6.61 15.02
CA THR A 248 -4.02 -5.99 15.56
C THR A 248 -2.84 -6.38 14.68
N THR A 249 -2.11 -5.41 14.14
CA THR A 249 -0.90 -5.65 13.33
C THR A 249 0.24 -4.78 13.85
N ALA A 250 1.42 -5.38 13.99
CA ALA A 250 2.66 -4.69 14.38
C ALA A 250 3.52 -4.32 13.15
N SER A 251 3.13 -4.85 11.99
CA SER A 251 3.76 -4.63 10.69
C SER A 251 2.71 -4.22 9.65
N LEU A 252 3.06 -3.27 8.79
CA LEU A 252 2.26 -2.90 7.64
C LEU A 252 2.82 -3.63 6.41
N GLY A 253 2.00 -4.53 5.86
CA GLY A 253 2.18 -4.99 4.50
C GLY A 253 2.00 -3.86 3.49
N PHE A 254 2.23 -4.16 2.21
CA PHE A 254 2.10 -3.20 1.11
C PHE A 254 0.80 -2.40 1.13
N LEU A 255 -0.34 -3.06 1.33
CA LEU A 255 -1.65 -2.41 1.33
C LEU A 255 -1.79 -1.38 2.46
N GLY A 256 -1.35 -1.73 3.67
CA GLY A 256 -1.43 -0.85 4.83
C GLY A 256 -0.55 0.40 4.68
N TRP A 257 0.71 0.21 4.25
CA TRP A 257 1.63 1.32 4.00
C TRP A 257 1.18 2.20 2.83
N TYR A 258 0.67 1.59 1.75
CA TYR A 258 0.15 2.31 0.59
C TYR A 258 -1.07 3.16 0.94
N LEU A 259 -2.06 2.62 1.68
CA LEU A 259 -3.21 3.40 2.10
C LEU A 259 -2.83 4.55 3.04
N LEU A 260 -1.93 4.29 4.00
CA LEU A 260 -1.48 5.30 4.96
C LEU A 260 -0.78 6.46 4.24
N THR A 261 0.18 6.13 3.37
CA THR A 261 0.90 7.13 2.57
C THR A 261 -0.05 7.83 1.60
N TYR A 262 -0.92 7.11 0.90
CA TYR A 262 -1.89 7.69 -0.02
C TYR A 262 -2.83 8.68 0.67
N PHE A 263 -3.46 8.31 1.79
CA PHE A 263 -4.35 9.23 2.52
C PHE A 263 -3.61 10.42 3.12
N GLY A 264 -2.39 10.20 3.65
CA GLY A 264 -1.54 11.26 4.17
C GLY A 264 -1.18 12.29 3.09
N PHE A 265 -0.61 11.82 1.98
CA PHE A 265 -0.23 12.70 0.87
C PHE A 265 -1.43 13.29 0.14
N SER A 266 -2.52 12.54 -0.05
CA SER A 266 -3.76 13.04 -0.67
C SER A 266 -4.33 14.22 0.12
N SER A 267 -4.27 14.17 1.45
CA SER A 267 -4.71 15.27 2.32
C SER A 267 -3.82 16.51 2.16
N ILE A 268 -2.49 16.32 2.07
CA ILE A 268 -1.52 17.40 1.88
C ILE A 268 -1.67 18.05 0.50
N TRP A 269 -1.73 17.24 -0.56
CA TRP A 269 -1.86 17.73 -1.93
C TRP A 269 -3.17 18.45 -2.18
N ARG A 270 -4.27 18.00 -1.57
CA ARG A 270 -5.55 18.69 -1.65
C ARG A 270 -5.47 20.09 -1.04
N ARG A 271 -4.83 20.23 0.14
CA ARG A 271 -4.59 21.55 0.74
C ARG A 271 -3.71 22.44 -0.14
N LEU A 272 -2.63 21.89 -0.70
CA LEU A 272 -1.64 22.66 -1.45
C LEU A 272 -2.12 23.10 -2.84
N LEU A 273 -2.89 22.25 -3.54
CA LEU A 273 -3.29 22.49 -4.93
C LEU A 273 -4.75 22.96 -5.11
N ILE A 274 -5.63 22.67 -4.15
CA ILE A 274 -7.07 23.01 -4.23
C ILE A 274 -7.44 24.09 -3.21
N GLY A 275 -6.68 24.26 -2.12
CA GLY A 275 -6.85 25.37 -1.19
C GLY A 275 -8.24 25.37 -0.53
N ASP A 276 -8.53 24.32 0.26
CA ASP A 276 -9.53 24.41 1.33
C ASP A 276 -8.85 24.90 2.62
#